data_AF-A0A972DII9-F1
#
_entry.id   AF-A0A972DII9-F1
#
_cell.length_a   1.000
_cell.length_b   1.000
_cell.length_c   1.000
_cell.angle_alpha   90.00
_cell.angle_beta   90.00
_cell.angle_gamma   90.00
#
_symmetry.space_group_name_H-M   'P 1'
#
loop_
_entity.id
_entity.type
_entity.pdbx_description
1 polymer ?
#
loop_
_entity_poly.entity_id
_entity_poly.type
_entity_poly.pdbx_seq_one_letter_code
_entity_poly.pdbx_strand_id
1 'polypeptide(L)'
;MSGGHYYNPRMVQIIQENIKTDKKAAGYAKKILDEAEKHLSLGNDFWWNFVTNNSLPRGAMPGERNSGCPECGDAFLNKYGVYGWVCLTENNRWKIQCPHCGSLFPSNDFKKYYESGLDEFGFFREDLADRSLLVNELYPQYGPDKYVDDGKGYIDENGHSWAFIAYYHHWGVWYGEQDRSKNQTGSIQNAIRHLAYAWVFTSDVRYAVTGLLLLYRISKVYPDMDLNVWMRGKGRPYRNSDGHSLQGKVVGCIWETFLSETLCEACDALLPAFEKYPKEIEEAFLGFEAADVRKIEASILDGIVRQVYPGLQKAAILGNEGMHQCA
;
A
#
# COMPACT_ATOMS: atom_id res chain seq x y z
N MET A 1 -7.73 -22.60 6.59
CA MET A 1 -7.09 -22.79 5.28
C MET A 1 -5.62 -22.55 5.54
N SER A 2 -4.74 -23.55 5.37
CA SER A 2 -3.31 -23.45 5.71
C SER A 2 -2.43 -22.94 4.56
N GLY A 3 -3.06 -22.38 3.51
CA GLY A 3 -2.43 -22.02 2.24
C GLY A 3 -2.00 -23.25 1.41
N GLY A 4 -1.25 -23.01 0.33
CA GLY A 4 -0.72 -24.04 -0.55
C GLY A 4 -1.75 -24.76 -1.42
N HIS A 5 -2.91 -24.12 -1.67
CA HIS A 5 -3.95 -24.66 -2.55
C HIS A 5 -3.74 -24.26 -4.00
N TYR A 6 -3.51 -22.96 -4.25
CA TYR A 6 -3.16 -22.45 -5.57
C TYR A 6 -1.70 -22.78 -5.87
N TYR A 7 -0.77 -22.33 -5.01
CA TYR A 7 0.64 -22.71 -5.01
C TYR A 7 0.86 -24.09 -4.37
N ASN A 8 0.17 -25.10 -4.89
CA ASN A 8 0.33 -26.47 -4.40
C ASN A 8 1.73 -27.02 -4.71
N PRO A 9 2.20 -28.06 -3.99
CA PRO A 9 3.56 -28.58 -4.12
C PRO A 9 3.97 -28.95 -5.55
N ARG A 10 3.03 -29.48 -6.35
CA ARG A 10 3.28 -29.83 -7.75
C ARG A 10 3.52 -28.57 -8.59
N MET A 11 2.72 -27.52 -8.41
CA MET A 11 2.88 -26.26 -9.13
C MET A 11 4.21 -25.59 -8.77
N VAL A 12 4.54 -25.53 -7.48
CA VAL A 12 5.82 -24.98 -7.00
C VAL A 12 7.00 -25.73 -7.61
N GLN A 13 6.96 -27.07 -7.62
CA GLN A 13 8.01 -27.87 -8.25
C GLN A 13 8.17 -27.54 -9.75
N ILE A 14 7.07 -27.46 -10.51
CA ILE A 14 7.09 -27.11 -11.93
C ILE A 14 7.70 -25.71 -12.15
N ILE A 15 7.30 -24.72 -11.33
CA ILE A 15 7.85 -23.36 -11.40
C ILE A 15 9.37 -23.39 -11.20
N GLN A 16 9.84 -24.07 -10.15
CA GLN A 16 11.26 -24.16 -9.82
C GLN A 16 12.07 -24.93 -10.88
N GLU A 17 11.51 -25.97 -11.49
CA GLU A 17 12.12 -26.69 -12.62
C GLU A 17 12.21 -25.81 -13.87
N ASN A 18 11.16 -25.05 -14.18
CA ASN A 18 11.15 -24.12 -15.31
C ASN A 18 12.19 -23.00 -15.12
N ILE A 19 12.35 -22.46 -13.91
CA ILE A 19 13.38 -21.46 -13.61
C ILE A 19 14.79 -22.00 -13.88
N LYS A 20 15.03 -23.30 -13.66
CA LYS A 20 16.34 -23.94 -13.91
C LYS A 20 16.59 -24.23 -15.39
N THR A 21 15.53 -24.50 -16.16
CA THR A 21 15.64 -25.05 -17.52
C THR A 21 15.31 -24.05 -18.62
N ASP A 22 14.52 -23.00 -18.34
CA ASP A 22 14.10 -21.97 -19.30
C ASP A 22 14.72 -20.60 -18.99
N LYS A 23 15.41 -20.01 -19.97
CA LYS A 23 16.11 -18.73 -19.81
C LYS A 23 15.18 -17.54 -19.56
N LYS A 24 13.96 -17.54 -20.12
CA LYS A 24 12.99 -16.47 -19.90
C LYS A 24 12.43 -16.55 -18.49
N ALA A 25 12.09 -17.75 -18.03
CA ALA A 25 11.68 -18.01 -16.65
C ALA A 25 12.77 -17.60 -15.66
N ALA A 26 14.02 -18.00 -15.89
CA ALA A 26 15.17 -17.58 -15.08
C ALA A 26 15.33 -16.04 -15.06
N GLY A 27 15.20 -15.39 -16.22
CA GLY A 27 15.29 -13.94 -16.33
C GLY A 27 14.17 -13.20 -15.59
N TYR A 28 12.95 -13.73 -15.61
CA TYR A 28 11.82 -13.19 -14.84
C TYR A 28 12.03 -13.39 -13.34
N ALA A 29 12.37 -14.61 -12.91
CA ALA A 29 12.66 -14.93 -11.52
C ALA A 29 13.78 -14.04 -10.96
N LYS A 30 14.85 -13.82 -11.73
CA LYS A 30 15.93 -12.92 -11.32
C LYS A 30 15.43 -11.50 -11.01
N LYS A 31 14.57 -10.91 -11.86
CA LYS A 31 14.03 -9.56 -11.62
C LYS A 31 13.23 -9.50 -10.31
N ILE A 32 12.39 -10.50 -10.09
CA ILE A 32 11.59 -10.60 -8.86
C ILE A 32 12.48 -10.76 -7.63
N LEU A 33 13.51 -11.61 -7.71
CA LEU A 33 14.46 -11.82 -6.62
C LEU A 33 15.27 -10.56 -6.32
N ASP A 34 15.70 -9.81 -7.35
CA ASP A 34 16.40 -8.54 -7.17
C ASP A 34 15.51 -7.50 -6.44
N GLU A 35 14.21 -7.46 -6.72
CA GLU A 35 13.28 -6.58 -5.98
C GLU A 35 12.95 -7.12 -4.57
N ALA A 36 12.80 -8.43 -4.40
CA ALA A 36 12.56 -9.04 -3.10
C ALA A 36 13.75 -8.82 -2.14
N GLU A 37 14.98 -8.87 -2.63
CA GLU A 37 16.18 -8.61 -1.83
C GLU A 37 16.25 -7.13 -1.38
N LYS A 38 15.78 -6.18 -2.22
CA LYS A 38 15.63 -4.78 -1.78
C LYS A 38 14.65 -4.69 -0.61
N HIS A 39 13.52 -5.39 -0.69
CA HIS A 39 12.54 -5.40 0.40
C HIS A 39 13.09 -6.04 1.67
N LEU A 40 13.87 -7.13 1.56
CA LEU A 40 14.57 -7.72 2.70
C LEU A 40 15.59 -6.76 3.32
N SER A 41 16.31 -5.98 2.50
CA SER A 41 17.34 -5.04 2.98
C SER A 41 16.77 -3.88 3.83
N LEU A 42 15.46 -3.59 3.71
CA LEU A 42 14.79 -2.61 4.57
C LEU A 42 14.58 -3.15 6.00
N GLY A 43 14.56 -4.47 6.18
CA GLY A 43 14.43 -5.12 7.47
C GLY A 43 12.98 -5.27 7.98
N ASN A 44 12.81 -6.15 8.96
CA ASN A 44 11.50 -6.44 9.55
C ASN A 44 10.92 -5.25 10.32
N ASP A 45 11.76 -4.49 11.03
CA ASP A 45 11.34 -3.29 11.77
C ASP A 45 10.71 -2.25 10.84
N PHE A 46 11.28 -2.07 9.64
CA PHE A 46 10.71 -1.16 8.65
C PHE A 46 9.30 -1.60 8.26
N TRP A 47 9.14 -2.86 7.82
CA TRP A 47 7.84 -3.34 7.35
C TRP A 47 6.78 -3.42 8.46
N TRP A 48 7.19 -3.69 9.70
CA TRP A 48 6.30 -3.63 10.86
C TRP A 48 5.70 -2.22 11.05
N ASN A 49 6.53 -1.19 10.91
CA ASN A 49 6.15 0.21 11.12
C ASN A 49 5.64 0.92 9.85
N PHE A 50 5.74 0.29 8.69
CA PHE A 50 5.33 0.90 7.41
C PHE A 50 3.82 0.80 7.14
N VAL A 51 3.15 -0.24 7.64
CA VAL A 51 1.71 -0.45 7.41
C VAL A 51 0.89 0.59 8.18
N THR A 52 0.10 1.35 7.44
CA THR A 52 -0.74 2.42 8.00
C THR A 52 -2.16 1.92 8.32
N ASN A 53 -2.87 2.60 9.21
CA ASN A 53 -4.27 2.30 9.53
C ASN A 53 -5.24 3.19 8.72
N ASN A 54 -6.53 3.16 9.07
CA ASN A 54 -7.56 3.94 8.40
C ASN A 54 -7.58 5.45 8.79
N SER A 55 -6.64 5.96 9.59
CA SER A 55 -6.66 7.33 10.15
C SER A 55 -6.39 8.45 9.14
N LEU A 56 -5.86 8.14 7.95
CA LEU A 56 -5.56 9.12 6.91
C LEU A 56 -6.28 8.74 5.61
N PRO A 57 -6.91 9.65 4.87
CA PRO A 57 -7.60 9.31 3.61
C PRO A 57 -6.67 8.68 2.56
N ARG A 58 -7.26 8.01 1.56
CA ARG A 58 -6.57 7.54 0.34
C ARG A 58 -7.31 8.06 -0.87
N GLY A 59 -6.59 8.66 -1.82
CA GLY A 59 -7.17 9.24 -3.03
C GLY A 59 -6.34 8.87 -4.26
N ALA A 60 -6.99 8.43 -5.32
CA ALA A 60 -6.32 8.15 -6.59
C ALA A 60 -5.86 9.43 -7.30
N MET A 61 -6.36 10.61 -6.91
CA MET A 61 -6.02 11.92 -7.49
C MET A 61 -5.81 12.95 -6.37
N PRO A 62 -4.84 13.88 -6.50
CA PRO A 62 -4.67 14.90 -5.48
C PRO A 62 -5.70 16.03 -5.63
N GLY A 63 -6.06 16.45 -6.85
CA GLY A 63 -7.07 17.49 -7.05
C GLY A 63 -8.51 16.95 -6.95
N GLU A 64 -9.43 17.77 -6.45
CA GLU A 64 -10.88 17.47 -6.45
C GLU A 64 -11.47 17.28 -7.86
N ARG A 65 -10.82 17.82 -8.89
CA ARG A 65 -11.17 17.68 -10.31
C ARG A 65 -9.98 17.13 -11.08
N ASN A 66 -10.17 16.90 -12.38
CA ASN A 66 -9.04 16.67 -13.28
C ASN A 66 -8.28 17.99 -13.41
N SER A 67 -7.46 18.28 -12.41
CA SER A 67 -6.68 19.51 -12.29
C SER A 67 -5.22 19.23 -12.62
N GLY A 68 -4.56 20.22 -13.23
CA GLY A 68 -3.12 20.23 -13.41
C GLY A 68 -2.33 20.32 -12.11
N CYS A 69 -1.02 20.57 -12.18
CA CYS A 69 -0.22 20.86 -10.99
C CYS A 69 -0.49 22.30 -10.51
N PRO A 70 -0.57 22.59 -9.19
CA PRO A 70 -0.78 23.96 -8.70
C PRO A 70 0.24 24.99 -9.23
N GLU A 71 1.46 24.55 -9.53
CA GLU A 71 2.55 25.43 -9.99
C GLU A 71 2.64 25.57 -11.52
N CYS A 72 2.28 24.55 -12.30
CA CYS A 72 2.44 24.57 -13.76
C CYS A 72 1.16 24.32 -14.55
N GLY A 73 0.01 24.28 -13.88
CA GLY A 73 -1.31 24.08 -14.47
C GLY A 73 -1.42 22.80 -15.31
N ASP A 74 -2.20 22.89 -16.38
CA ASP A 74 -2.63 21.76 -17.20
C ASP A 74 -1.50 21.13 -18.04
N ALA A 75 -0.31 21.73 -18.10
CA ALA A 75 0.84 21.15 -18.78
C ALA A 75 1.21 19.76 -18.20
N PHE A 76 1.01 19.57 -16.89
CA PHE A 76 1.10 18.26 -16.25
C PHE A 76 0.01 17.30 -16.78
N LEU A 77 -1.26 17.72 -16.69
CA LEU A 77 -2.40 16.86 -17.00
C LEU A 77 -2.36 16.36 -18.44
N ASN A 78 -2.02 17.25 -19.38
CA ASN A 78 -1.97 16.95 -20.81
C ASN A 78 -0.91 15.90 -21.17
N LYS A 79 0.18 15.79 -20.39
CA LYS A 79 1.31 14.90 -20.70
C LYS A 79 1.32 13.62 -19.88
N TYR A 80 0.92 13.68 -18.61
CA TYR A 80 1.06 12.57 -17.67
C TYR A 80 -0.27 12.01 -17.18
N GLY A 81 -1.38 12.68 -17.49
CA GLY A 81 -2.71 12.31 -17.02
C GLY A 81 -2.91 12.51 -15.51
N VAL A 82 -4.11 12.19 -15.04
CA VAL A 82 -4.55 12.44 -13.65
C VAL A 82 -3.77 11.67 -12.59
N TYR A 83 -3.13 10.57 -12.98
CA TYR A 83 -2.36 9.68 -12.09
C TYR A 83 -0.85 9.82 -12.30
N GLY A 84 -0.40 10.86 -13.01
CA GLY A 84 0.99 11.01 -13.42
C GLY A 84 1.99 11.40 -12.32
N TRP A 85 1.52 11.73 -11.12
CA TRP A 85 2.35 12.24 -10.02
C TRP A 85 3.32 11.16 -9.51
N VAL A 86 4.55 11.56 -9.23
CA VAL A 86 5.61 10.68 -8.72
C VAL A 86 5.54 10.62 -7.21
N CYS A 87 5.34 9.44 -6.62
CA CYS A 87 5.48 9.24 -5.18
C CYS A 87 6.97 9.05 -4.82
N LEU A 88 7.51 9.89 -3.95
CA LEU A 88 8.90 9.78 -3.49
C LEU A 88 8.99 8.77 -2.33
N THR A 89 9.06 7.49 -2.66
CA THR A 89 8.89 6.40 -1.69
C THR A 89 10.16 5.93 -1.01
N GLU A 90 11.34 6.30 -1.52
CA GLU A 90 12.61 6.12 -0.82
C GLU A 90 12.52 6.77 0.58
N ASN A 91 12.78 6.00 1.64
CA ASN A 91 12.66 6.42 3.04
C ASN A 91 11.27 6.96 3.46
N ASN A 92 10.22 6.59 2.73
CA ASN A 92 8.84 6.99 3.00
C ASN A 92 8.65 8.50 3.23
N ARG A 93 9.04 9.34 2.26
CA ARG A 93 9.10 10.80 2.47
C ARG A 93 7.76 11.48 2.59
N TRP A 94 6.66 10.80 2.30
CA TRP A 94 5.32 11.41 2.25
C TRP A 94 5.26 12.64 1.33
N LYS A 95 5.97 12.56 0.19
CA LYS A 95 6.01 13.62 -0.82
C LYS A 95 5.61 13.08 -2.18
N ILE A 96 4.84 13.87 -2.92
CA ILE A 96 4.61 13.70 -4.35
C ILE A 96 5.37 14.76 -5.13
N GLN A 97 5.81 14.42 -6.33
CA GLN A 97 6.46 15.35 -7.25
C GLN A 97 5.68 15.46 -8.56
N CYS A 98 5.56 16.69 -9.06
CA CYS A 98 5.11 16.93 -10.42
C CYS A 98 6.25 16.60 -11.41
N PRO A 99 6.11 15.59 -12.29
CA PRO A 99 7.16 15.24 -13.25
C PRO A 99 7.35 16.27 -14.38
N HIS A 100 6.46 17.28 -14.47
CA HIS A 100 6.57 18.36 -15.46
C HIS A 100 7.47 19.48 -14.97
N CYS A 101 7.18 20.07 -13.80
CA CYS A 101 7.91 21.24 -13.28
C CYS A 101 8.84 20.92 -12.10
N GLY A 102 8.85 19.68 -11.59
CA GLY A 102 9.71 19.25 -10.48
C GLY A 102 9.25 19.68 -9.09
N SER A 103 8.15 20.44 -8.98
CA SER A 103 7.59 20.91 -7.70
C SER A 103 7.16 19.74 -6.79
N LEU A 104 7.32 19.92 -5.48
CA LEU A 104 7.10 18.92 -4.45
C LEU A 104 5.91 19.32 -3.56
N PHE A 105 5.11 18.33 -3.19
CA PHE A 105 3.94 18.53 -2.33
C PHE A 105 3.81 17.40 -1.30
N PRO A 106 3.25 17.66 -0.11
CA PRO A 106 2.93 19.00 0.40
C PRO A 106 4.20 19.79 0.73
N SER A 107 4.04 21.03 1.19
CA SER A 107 5.17 21.90 1.53
C SER A 107 5.74 21.69 2.94
N ASN A 108 4.96 21.11 3.87
CA ASN A 108 5.40 20.72 5.21
C ASN A 108 6.09 19.36 5.24
N ASP A 109 6.99 19.11 6.21
CA ASP A 109 7.52 17.77 6.48
C ASP A 109 6.44 16.87 7.10
N PHE A 110 5.62 16.28 6.24
CA PHE A 110 4.56 15.39 6.67
C PHE A 110 5.10 14.11 7.31
N LYS A 111 6.29 13.63 6.95
CA LYS A 111 6.88 12.44 7.58
C LYS A 111 7.12 12.72 9.06
N LYS A 112 7.72 13.87 9.38
CA LYS A 112 7.94 14.28 10.77
C LYS A 112 6.63 14.51 11.54
N TYR A 113 5.64 15.13 10.89
CA TYR A 113 4.29 15.25 11.47
C TYR A 113 3.64 13.89 11.74
N TYR A 114 3.71 12.97 10.77
CA TYR A 114 3.20 11.61 10.89
C TYR A 114 3.87 10.85 12.04
N GLU A 115 5.19 10.88 12.11
CA GLU A 115 5.97 10.21 13.17
C GLU A 115 5.68 10.77 14.56
N SER A 116 5.38 12.07 14.67
CA SER A 116 4.99 12.68 15.95
C SER A 116 3.64 12.18 16.50
N GLY A 117 2.78 11.63 15.63
CA GLY A 117 1.45 11.14 15.97
C GLY A 117 1.32 9.62 16.07
N LEU A 118 2.41 8.87 16.10
CA LEU A 118 2.36 7.41 16.24
C LEU A 118 2.03 7.01 17.69
N ASP A 119 1.05 6.12 17.86
CA ASP A 119 0.75 5.50 19.15
C ASP A 119 1.75 4.38 19.52
N GLU A 120 1.57 3.78 20.70
CA GLU A 120 2.43 2.69 21.19
C GLU A 120 2.44 1.45 20.28
N PHE A 121 1.43 1.30 19.43
CA PHE A 121 1.33 0.22 18.46
C PHE A 121 1.90 0.60 17.10
N GLY A 122 2.44 1.82 16.92
CA GLY A 122 2.98 2.31 15.66
C GLY A 122 1.90 2.71 14.65
N PHE A 123 0.71 3.08 15.10
CA PHE A 123 -0.36 3.58 14.24
C PHE A 123 -0.59 5.08 14.44
N PHE A 124 -0.83 5.79 13.33
CA PHE A 124 -1.01 7.23 13.38
C PHE A 124 -2.35 7.65 14.00
N ARG A 125 -2.28 8.65 14.87
CA ARG A 125 -3.38 9.30 15.59
C ARG A 125 -3.19 10.82 15.47
N GLU A 126 -4.12 11.47 14.80
CA GLU A 126 -4.06 12.93 14.56
C GLU A 126 -4.07 13.72 15.88
N ASP A 127 -4.77 13.23 16.90
CA ASP A 127 -4.86 13.84 18.22
C ASP A 127 -3.54 13.78 19.02
N LEU A 128 -2.61 12.93 18.62
CA LEU A 128 -1.26 12.86 19.19
C LEU A 128 -0.23 13.70 18.41
N ALA A 129 -0.54 14.06 17.16
CA ALA A 129 0.43 14.67 16.25
C ALA A 129 0.75 16.13 16.59
N ASP A 130 2.03 16.50 16.48
CA ASP A 130 2.51 17.86 16.72
C ASP A 130 2.14 18.80 15.57
N ARG A 131 1.03 19.51 15.73
CA ARG A 131 0.53 20.48 14.75
C ARG A 131 1.49 21.64 14.49
N SER A 132 2.49 21.90 15.33
CA SER A 132 3.50 22.94 15.06
C SER A 132 4.39 22.62 13.85
N LEU A 133 4.38 21.36 13.39
CA LEU A 133 5.09 20.89 12.20
C LEU A 133 4.34 21.16 10.89
N LEU A 134 3.09 21.63 10.96
CA LEU A 134 2.27 21.98 9.79
C LEU A 134 2.62 23.37 9.28
N VAL A 135 3.84 23.52 8.77
CA VAL A 135 4.38 24.78 8.23
C VAL A 135 5.01 24.57 6.86
N ASN A 136 4.88 25.56 5.98
CA ASN A 136 5.47 25.54 4.65
C ASN A 136 7.01 25.69 4.72
N GLU A 137 7.73 24.62 4.42
CA GLU A 137 9.21 24.61 4.41
C GLU A 137 9.80 24.77 3.01
N LEU A 138 8.99 24.55 1.96
CA LEU A 138 9.48 24.48 0.58
C LEU A 138 9.31 25.79 -0.20
N TYR A 139 8.30 26.58 0.15
CA TYR A 139 7.87 27.74 -0.63
C TYR A 139 7.65 28.99 0.24
N PRO A 140 8.67 29.45 1.02
CA PRO A 140 8.50 30.53 1.99
C PRO A 140 7.98 31.84 1.37
N GLN A 141 8.21 32.05 0.08
CA GLN A 141 7.70 33.21 -0.67
C GLN A 141 6.17 33.29 -0.74
N TYR A 142 5.46 32.18 -0.52
CA TYR A 142 4.00 32.12 -0.57
C TYR A 142 3.33 32.21 0.81
N GLY A 143 4.11 32.39 1.87
CA GLY A 143 3.62 32.45 3.25
C GLY A 143 3.55 31.07 3.93
N PRO A 144 3.24 31.05 5.23
CA PRO A 144 3.45 29.88 6.10
C PRO A 144 2.52 28.69 5.80
N ASP A 145 1.38 28.91 5.14
CA ASP A 145 0.34 27.88 4.98
C ASP A 145 0.23 27.33 3.55
N LYS A 146 0.97 27.88 2.59
CA LYS A 146 0.85 27.49 1.18
C LYS A 146 1.23 26.03 0.98
N TYR A 147 0.32 25.23 0.42
CA TYR A 147 0.47 23.79 0.15
C TYR A 147 0.75 22.91 1.38
N VAL A 148 0.47 23.41 2.58
CA VAL A 148 0.55 22.60 3.80
C VAL A 148 -0.62 21.62 3.82
N ASP A 149 -0.32 20.34 4.05
CA ASP A 149 -1.29 19.24 4.11
C ASP A 149 -1.11 18.52 5.44
N ASP A 150 -2.19 18.43 6.22
CA ASP A 150 -2.24 17.75 7.51
C ASP A 150 -2.70 16.29 7.41
N GLY A 151 -2.78 15.78 6.18
CA GLY A 151 -3.29 14.46 5.82
C GLY A 151 -4.63 14.52 5.12
N LYS A 152 -5.40 15.60 5.32
CA LYS A 152 -6.74 15.80 4.73
C LYS A 152 -6.75 16.72 3.51
N GLY A 153 -5.59 17.25 3.14
CA GLY A 153 -5.41 18.11 1.98
C GLY A 153 -5.23 19.59 2.32
N TYR A 154 -4.94 20.33 1.26
CA TYR A 154 -4.76 21.78 1.22
C TYR A 154 -5.91 22.41 0.43
N ILE A 155 -6.48 23.52 0.91
CA ILE A 155 -7.47 24.31 0.16
C ILE A 155 -6.77 25.56 -0.39
N ASP A 156 -6.82 25.77 -1.70
CA ASP A 156 -6.26 26.96 -2.32
C ASP A 156 -7.18 28.19 -2.19
N GLU A 157 -6.63 29.35 -2.56
CA GLU A 157 -7.32 30.64 -2.55
C GLU A 157 -8.62 30.70 -3.38
N ASN A 158 -8.78 29.79 -4.34
CA ASN A 158 -9.99 29.66 -5.17
C ASN A 158 -10.98 28.63 -4.60
N GLY A 159 -10.65 28.01 -3.47
CA GLY A 159 -11.45 26.99 -2.82
C GLY A 159 -11.27 25.59 -3.40
N HIS A 160 -10.25 25.32 -4.23
CA HIS A 160 -9.99 23.97 -4.71
C HIS A 160 -9.25 23.14 -3.67
N SER A 161 -9.70 21.91 -3.48
CA SER A 161 -9.05 20.94 -2.60
C SER A 161 -7.93 20.15 -3.29
N TRP A 162 -6.83 19.99 -2.56
CA TRP A 162 -5.62 19.26 -2.96
C TRP A 162 -5.22 18.25 -1.88
N ALA A 163 -5.54 16.98 -2.07
CA ALA A 163 -5.22 15.87 -1.16
C ALA A 163 -3.88 15.20 -1.51
N PHE A 164 -2.76 15.93 -1.33
CA PHE A 164 -1.42 15.46 -1.68
C PHE A 164 -1.02 14.20 -0.89
N ILE A 165 -1.28 14.22 0.41
CA ILE A 165 -0.99 13.08 1.28
C ILE A 165 -1.90 11.90 0.99
N ALA A 166 -3.19 12.13 0.70
CA ALA A 166 -4.10 11.06 0.32
C ALA A 166 -3.65 10.35 -0.97
N TYR A 167 -3.06 11.10 -1.92
CA TYR A 167 -2.47 10.53 -3.13
C TYR A 167 -1.27 9.64 -2.83
N TYR A 168 -0.33 10.14 -2.02
CA TYR A 168 0.83 9.34 -1.61
C TYR A 168 0.41 8.11 -0.80
N HIS A 169 -0.56 8.25 0.10
CA HIS A 169 -1.08 7.15 0.90
C HIS A 169 -1.71 6.04 0.03
N HIS A 170 -2.36 6.43 -1.08
CA HIS A 170 -2.87 5.50 -2.06
C HIS A 170 -1.72 4.85 -2.86
N TRP A 171 -1.01 5.65 -3.65
CA TRP A 171 -0.10 5.17 -4.70
C TRP A 171 1.33 4.87 -4.24
N GLY A 172 1.76 5.48 -3.15
CA GLY A 172 3.08 5.26 -2.55
C GLY A 172 3.06 4.14 -1.52
N VAL A 173 2.03 4.08 -0.67
CA VAL A 173 1.96 3.13 0.45
C VAL A 173 1.21 1.85 0.05
N TRP A 174 -0.07 1.94 -0.29
CA TRP A 174 -0.94 0.75 -0.35
C TRP A 174 -1.00 0.06 -1.71
N TYR A 175 -1.25 0.82 -2.78
CA TYR A 175 -1.69 0.28 -4.07
C TYR A 175 -0.84 0.82 -5.23
N GLY A 176 -0.54 -0.03 -6.21
CA GLY A 176 0.19 0.34 -7.42
C GLY A 176 -0.20 -0.53 -8.61
N GLU A 177 -0.45 0.08 -9.77
CA GLU A 177 -0.73 -0.65 -11.00
C GLU A 177 0.58 -1.11 -11.67
N GLN A 178 0.71 -2.41 -11.96
CA GLN A 178 1.96 -3.04 -12.46
C GLN A 178 2.52 -2.41 -13.76
N ASP A 179 1.66 -1.81 -14.59
CA ASP A 179 2.04 -1.29 -15.91
C ASP A 179 2.21 0.24 -15.97
N ARG A 180 2.02 0.96 -14.85
CA ARG A 180 2.16 2.42 -14.82
C ARG A 180 3.54 2.83 -14.27
N SER A 181 4.41 3.18 -15.21
CA SER A 181 5.81 3.62 -15.04
C SER A 181 6.12 4.37 -13.73
N LYS A 182 7.21 3.96 -13.04
CA LYS A 182 8.11 4.68 -12.10
C LYS A 182 7.54 5.57 -10.98
N ASN A 183 6.27 5.92 -11.01
CA ASN A 183 5.71 7.05 -10.30
C ASN A 183 4.68 6.61 -9.24
N GLN A 184 4.22 5.35 -9.30
CA GLN A 184 3.29 4.71 -8.38
C GLN A 184 3.91 3.39 -7.95
N THR A 185 4.33 3.30 -6.69
CA THR A 185 5.12 2.16 -6.23
C THR A 185 4.36 1.19 -5.36
N GLY A 186 3.17 1.53 -4.86
CA GLY A 186 2.31 0.65 -4.06
C GLY A 186 3.09 -0.25 -3.11
N SER A 187 3.90 0.34 -2.22
CA SER A 187 5.00 -0.37 -1.55
C SER A 187 4.53 -1.65 -0.84
N ILE A 188 3.37 -1.63 -0.18
CA ILE A 188 2.79 -2.81 0.47
C ILE A 188 2.43 -3.89 -0.56
N GLN A 189 1.61 -3.55 -1.57
CA GLN A 189 1.17 -4.50 -2.59
C GLN A 189 2.35 -5.11 -3.37
N ASN A 190 3.35 -4.31 -3.71
CA ASN A 190 4.51 -4.77 -4.45
C ASN A 190 5.46 -5.59 -3.57
N ALA A 191 5.70 -5.18 -2.32
CA ALA A 191 6.54 -5.96 -1.41
C ALA A 191 5.96 -7.33 -1.15
N ILE A 192 4.66 -7.41 -0.83
CA ILE A 192 4.07 -8.70 -0.51
C ILE A 192 4.09 -9.65 -1.71
N ARG A 193 3.84 -9.15 -2.93
CA ARG A 193 3.93 -9.94 -4.15
C ARG A 193 5.35 -10.44 -4.42
N HIS A 194 6.35 -9.57 -4.32
CA HIS A 194 7.75 -9.95 -4.57
C HIS A 194 8.25 -10.97 -3.53
N LEU A 195 7.91 -10.79 -2.24
CA LEU A 195 8.28 -11.73 -1.18
C LEU A 195 7.59 -13.09 -1.36
N ALA A 196 6.30 -13.11 -1.68
CA ALA A 196 5.55 -14.33 -1.96
C ALA A 196 6.15 -15.10 -3.16
N TYR A 197 6.43 -14.41 -4.27
CA TYR A 197 7.00 -15.04 -5.46
C TYR A 197 8.44 -15.52 -5.21
N ALA A 198 9.27 -14.73 -4.52
CA ALA A 198 10.62 -15.14 -4.16
C ALA A 198 10.63 -16.41 -3.30
N TRP A 199 9.71 -16.51 -2.33
CA TRP A 199 9.50 -17.73 -1.56
C TRP A 199 9.09 -18.91 -2.45
N VAL A 200 8.12 -18.75 -3.36
CA VAL A 200 7.72 -19.82 -4.30
C VAL A 200 8.89 -20.27 -5.18
N PHE A 201 9.71 -19.32 -5.66
CA PHE A 201 10.82 -19.60 -6.57
C PHE A 201 12.01 -20.29 -5.92
N THR A 202 12.26 -20.04 -4.63
CA THR A 202 13.52 -20.42 -3.97
C THR A 202 13.32 -21.29 -2.74
N SER A 203 12.15 -21.23 -2.11
CA SER A 203 11.89 -21.75 -0.78
C SER A 203 12.83 -21.21 0.30
N ASP A 204 13.44 -20.03 0.08
CA ASP A 204 14.26 -19.34 1.07
C ASP A 204 13.36 -18.71 2.14
N VAL A 205 13.51 -19.20 3.37
CA VAL A 205 12.69 -18.82 4.53
C VAL A 205 12.73 -17.32 4.84
N ARG A 206 13.79 -16.60 4.45
CA ARG A 206 13.90 -15.15 4.68
C ARG A 206 12.75 -14.38 4.04
N TYR A 207 12.37 -14.75 2.81
CA TYR A 207 11.23 -14.13 2.12
C TYR A 207 9.90 -14.46 2.81
N ALA A 208 9.75 -15.70 3.29
CA ALA A 208 8.57 -16.13 4.02
C ALA A 208 8.40 -15.36 5.34
N VAL A 209 9.48 -15.22 6.12
CA VAL A 209 9.46 -14.50 7.40
C VAL A 209 9.02 -13.04 7.22
N THR A 210 9.68 -12.27 6.34
CA THR A 210 9.31 -10.86 6.14
C THR A 210 7.92 -10.73 5.51
N GLY A 211 7.55 -11.62 4.59
CA GLY A 211 6.21 -11.64 3.98
C GLY A 211 5.10 -11.92 4.99
N LEU A 212 5.29 -12.90 5.87
CA LEU A 212 4.32 -13.24 6.93
C LEU A 212 4.19 -12.13 7.98
N LEU A 213 5.29 -11.47 8.34
CA LEU A 213 5.26 -10.31 9.23
C LEU A 213 4.45 -9.17 8.61
N LEU A 214 4.66 -8.89 7.33
CA LEU A 214 3.88 -7.88 6.60
C LEU A 214 2.39 -8.26 6.52
N LEU A 215 2.04 -9.50 6.15
CA LEU A 215 0.65 -9.98 6.16
C LEU A 215 0.01 -9.88 7.54
N TYR A 216 0.75 -10.27 8.58
CA TYR A 216 0.26 -10.19 9.94
C TYR A 216 -0.07 -8.75 10.31
N ARG A 217 0.82 -7.80 9.99
CA ARG A 217 0.59 -6.38 10.25
C ARG A 217 -0.61 -5.83 9.46
N ILE A 218 -0.75 -6.21 8.19
CA ILE A 218 -1.92 -5.89 7.36
C ILE A 218 -3.21 -6.44 8.00
N SER A 219 -3.17 -7.66 8.54
CA SER A 219 -4.33 -8.31 9.17
C SER A 219 -4.89 -7.53 10.36
N LYS A 220 -4.06 -6.70 11.02
CA LYS A 220 -4.49 -5.87 12.15
C LYS A 220 -5.24 -4.61 11.74
N VAL A 221 -5.15 -4.20 10.48
CA VAL A 221 -5.77 -2.95 10.00
C VAL A 221 -6.80 -3.18 8.90
N TYR A 222 -6.60 -4.19 8.05
CA TYR A 222 -7.44 -4.47 6.89
C TYR A 222 -8.93 -4.66 7.19
N PRO A 223 -9.34 -5.30 8.32
CA PRO A 223 -10.75 -5.39 8.68
C PRO A 223 -11.43 -4.02 8.80
N ASP A 224 -10.74 -3.04 9.40
CA ASP A 224 -11.24 -1.69 9.70
C ASP A 224 -10.99 -0.67 8.57
N MET A 225 -10.35 -1.10 7.48
CA MET A 225 -10.18 -0.28 6.28
C MET A 225 -11.54 -0.06 5.62
N ASP A 226 -11.95 1.20 5.62
CA ASP A 226 -13.18 1.70 5.02
C ASP A 226 -12.89 3.07 4.41
N LEU A 227 -12.96 3.16 3.08
CA LEU A 227 -12.77 4.40 2.35
C LEU A 227 -13.99 5.31 2.40
N ASN A 228 -15.16 4.77 2.72
CA ASN A 228 -16.43 5.48 2.66
C ASN A 228 -16.49 6.64 3.63
N VAL A 229 -15.84 6.47 4.79
CA VAL A 229 -15.72 7.52 5.82
C VAL A 229 -15.00 8.77 5.29
N TRP A 230 -14.17 8.61 4.25
CA TRP A 230 -13.43 9.69 3.62
C TRP A 230 -14.12 10.24 2.37
N MET A 231 -14.56 9.36 1.45
CA MET A 231 -15.01 9.78 0.11
C MET A 231 -16.32 10.58 0.09
N ARG A 232 -17.14 10.49 1.15
CA ARG A 232 -18.47 11.12 1.24
C ARG A 232 -18.45 12.62 1.59
N GLY A 233 -17.27 13.21 1.78
CA GLY A 233 -17.12 14.65 1.98
C GLY A 233 -17.66 15.49 0.82
N LYS A 234 -17.99 16.76 1.09
CA LYS A 234 -18.45 17.72 0.08
C LYS A 234 -17.43 17.79 -1.06
N GLY A 235 -17.89 17.62 -2.30
CA GLY A 235 -17.03 17.67 -3.49
C GLY A 235 -16.25 16.39 -3.79
N ARG A 236 -16.44 15.30 -3.02
CA ARG A 236 -15.73 14.02 -3.21
C ARG A 236 -14.19 14.21 -3.18
N PRO A 237 -13.63 14.73 -2.07
CA PRO A 237 -12.25 15.20 -2.01
C PRO A 237 -11.20 14.10 -2.23
N TYR A 238 -11.56 12.83 -1.98
CA TYR A 238 -10.67 11.68 -2.12
C TYR A 238 -11.22 10.73 -3.19
N ARG A 239 -11.09 11.12 -4.46
CA ARG A 239 -11.59 10.31 -5.58
C ARG A 239 -10.87 8.97 -5.66
N ASN A 240 -11.58 7.91 -6.01
CA ASN A 240 -11.02 6.57 -6.10
C ASN A 240 -11.70 5.77 -7.23
N SER A 241 -11.18 4.59 -7.53
CA SER A 241 -11.76 3.69 -8.54
C SER A 241 -12.92 2.90 -7.94
N ASP A 242 -14.09 3.51 -7.95
CA ASP A 242 -15.28 2.99 -7.28
C ASP A 242 -16.54 3.05 -8.14
N GLY A 243 -16.43 3.43 -9.42
CA GLY A 243 -17.58 3.54 -10.32
C GLY A 243 -18.67 4.48 -9.83
N HIS A 244 -18.29 5.49 -9.03
CA HIS A 244 -19.21 6.41 -8.35
C HIS A 244 -20.04 5.83 -7.20
N SER A 245 -19.81 4.57 -6.83
CA SER A 245 -20.55 3.91 -5.73
C SER A 245 -20.26 4.51 -4.35
N LEU A 246 -19.11 5.20 -4.19
CA LEU A 246 -18.59 5.62 -2.89
C LEU A 246 -18.48 4.41 -1.96
N GLN A 247 -17.89 3.33 -2.49
CA GLN A 247 -17.56 2.07 -1.80
C GLN A 247 -16.09 1.75 -1.96
N GLY A 248 -15.51 1.05 -0.97
CA GLY A 248 -14.13 0.57 -0.99
C GLY A 248 -13.63 0.22 0.40
N LYS A 249 -12.48 -0.46 0.49
CA LYS A 249 -11.78 -0.71 1.75
C LYS A 249 -10.52 0.15 1.83
N VAL A 250 -9.38 -0.39 1.38
CA VAL A 250 -8.11 0.34 1.32
C VAL A 250 -8.12 1.29 0.12
N VAL A 251 -8.61 0.80 -1.02
CA VAL A 251 -8.84 1.52 -2.27
C VAL A 251 -10.31 1.39 -2.69
N GLY A 252 -10.71 2.12 -3.74
CA GLY A 252 -12.08 2.09 -4.24
C GLY A 252 -12.49 0.67 -4.64
N CYS A 253 -13.78 0.34 -4.51
CA CYS A 253 -14.28 -1.03 -4.60
C CYS A 253 -13.86 -1.78 -5.87
N ILE A 254 -13.61 -1.07 -6.98
CA ILE A 254 -13.17 -1.69 -8.23
C ILE A 254 -11.73 -2.13 -8.14
N TRP A 255 -10.83 -1.30 -7.63
CA TRP A 255 -9.42 -1.67 -7.49
C TRP A 255 -9.16 -2.55 -6.26
N GLU A 256 -10.07 -2.54 -5.30
CA GLU A 256 -9.97 -3.39 -4.11
C GLU A 256 -9.94 -4.87 -4.48
N THR A 257 -10.60 -5.29 -5.57
CA THR A 257 -10.54 -6.67 -6.06
C THR A 257 -9.11 -7.12 -6.37
N PHE A 258 -8.29 -6.25 -6.95
CA PHE A 258 -6.89 -6.57 -7.28
C PHE A 258 -6.01 -6.63 -6.02
N LEU A 259 -6.29 -5.75 -5.05
CA LEU A 259 -5.56 -5.76 -3.80
C LEU A 259 -5.92 -7.00 -2.97
N SER A 260 -7.21 -7.33 -2.85
CA SER A 260 -7.66 -8.52 -2.11
C SER A 260 -7.14 -9.80 -2.73
N GLU A 261 -7.15 -9.91 -4.06
CA GLU A 261 -6.54 -11.02 -4.79
C GLU A 261 -5.05 -11.14 -4.49
N THR A 262 -4.29 -10.03 -4.59
CA THR A 262 -2.85 -10.01 -4.27
C THR A 262 -2.58 -10.50 -2.85
N LEU A 263 -3.38 -10.04 -1.87
CA LEU A 263 -3.23 -10.43 -0.46
C LEU A 263 -3.58 -11.91 -0.24
N CYS A 264 -4.65 -12.41 -0.86
CA CYS A 264 -5.06 -13.82 -0.75
C CYS A 264 -4.07 -14.76 -1.43
N GLU A 265 -3.55 -14.39 -2.60
CA GLU A 265 -2.51 -15.12 -3.32
C GLU A 265 -1.22 -15.20 -2.49
N ALA A 266 -0.82 -14.09 -1.86
CA ALA A 266 0.33 -14.08 -0.96
C ALA A 266 0.10 -14.94 0.30
N CYS A 267 -1.10 -14.92 0.88
CA CYS A 267 -1.45 -15.83 1.97
C CYS A 267 -1.32 -17.29 1.52
N ASP A 268 -1.88 -17.65 0.36
CA ASP A 268 -1.76 -19.01 -0.16
C ASP A 268 -0.30 -19.45 -0.35
N ALA A 269 0.54 -18.56 -0.87
CA ALA A 269 1.97 -18.84 -1.06
C ALA A 269 2.73 -19.03 0.27
N LEU A 270 2.49 -18.15 1.26
CA LEU A 270 3.36 -17.98 2.43
C LEU A 270 2.92 -18.78 3.65
N LEU A 271 1.62 -19.00 3.86
CA LEU A 271 1.11 -19.71 5.04
C LEU A 271 1.70 -21.12 5.25
N PRO A 272 2.01 -21.93 4.20
CA PRO A 272 2.68 -23.22 4.40
C PRO A 272 4.04 -23.14 5.10
N ALA A 273 4.67 -21.95 5.14
CA ALA A 273 5.91 -21.76 5.88
C ALA A 273 5.72 -21.90 7.39
N PHE A 274 4.51 -21.68 7.95
CA PHE A 274 4.25 -21.91 9.38
C PHE A 274 4.46 -23.38 9.79
N GLU A 275 4.10 -24.32 8.93
CA GLU A 275 4.33 -25.75 9.19
C GLU A 275 5.80 -26.13 8.99
N LYS A 276 6.46 -25.52 8.00
CA LYS A 276 7.83 -25.90 7.58
C LYS A 276 8.94 -25.25 8.41
N TYR A 277 8.72 -24.00 8.85
CA TYR A 277 9.71 -23.15 9.50
C TYR A 277 9.13 -22.39 10.73
N PRO A 278 8.44 -23.08 11.67
CA PRO A 278 7.77 -22.41 12.77
C PRO A 278 8.74 -21.66 13.70
N LYS A 279 9.95 -22.20 13.91
CA LYS A 279 10.93 -21.61 14.82
C LYS A 279 11.49 -20.31 14.27
N GLU A 280 11.88 -20.30 13.00
CA GLU A 280 12.41 -19.12 12.32
C GLU A 280 11.37 -17.99 12.30
N ILE A 281 10.09 -18.35 12.14
CA ILE A 281 8.99 -17.39 12.19
C ILE A 281 8.77 -16.89 13.62
N GLU A 282 8.71 -17.77 14.62
CA GLU A 282 8.56 -17.34 16.02
C GLU A 282 9.70 -16.42 16.46
N GLU A 283 10.94 -16.79 16.16
CA GLU A 283 12.13 -15.99 16.46
C GLU A 283 12.05 -14.59 15.85
N ALA A 284 11.59 -14.48 14.60
CA ALA A 284 11.41 -13.20 13.93
C ALA A 284 10.31 -12.32 14.55
N PHE A 285 9.33 -12.91 15.24
CA PHE A 285 8.22 -12.19 15.87
C PHE A 285 8.49 -11.75 17.31
N LEU A 286 9.47 -12.35 18.00
CA LEU A 286 9.76 -12.10 19.44
C LEU A 286 10.07 -10.63 19.79
N GLY A 287 10.40 -9.79 18.81
CA GLY A 287 10.61 -8.33 19.00
C GLY A 287 9.35 -7.46 18.80
N PHE A 288 8.26 -8.03 18.29
CA PHE A 288 7.10 -7.30 17.82
C PHE A 288 5.81 -7.67 18.56
N GLU A 289 5.59 -8.96 18.77
CA GLU A 289 4.42 -9.48 19.48
C GLU A 289 4.71 -10.88 20.06
N ALA A 290 3.82 -11.38 20.91
CA ALA A 290 3.92 -12.75 21.41
C ALA A 290 3.94 -13.75 20.24
N ALA A 291 5.03 -14.53 20.18
CA ALA A 291 5.29 -15.47 19.10
C ALA A 291 4.56 -16.81 19.34
N ASP A 292 3.40 -16.98 18.71
CA ASP A 292 2.66 -18.24 18.60
C ASP A 292 2.20 -18.37 17.15
N VAL A 293 2.88 -19.23 16.37
CA VAL A 293 2.61 -19.37 14.93
C VAL A 293 1.15 -19.64 14.61
N ARG A 294 0.42 -20.38 15.47
CA ARG A 294 -0.99 -20.71 15.22
C ARG A 294 -1.88 -19.49 15.39
N LYS A 295 -1.57 -18.63 16.37
CA LYS A 295 -2.29 -17.37 16.57
C LYS A 295 -1.95 -16.36 15.46
N ILE A 296 -0.70 -16.31 15.02
CA ILE A 296 -0.26 -15.46 13.92
C ILE A 296 -0.99 -15.87 12.63
N GLU A 297 -0.97 -17.16 12.28
CA GLU A 297 -1.68 -17.72 11.15
C GLU A 297 -3.20 -17.43 11.21
N ALA A 298 -3.83 -17.68 12.36
CA ALA A 298 -5.25 -17.41 12.55
C ALA A 298 -5.57 -15.92 12.36
N SER A 299 -4.75 -15.01 12.89
CA SER A 299 -4.90 -13.57 12.71
C SER A 299 -4.83 -13.17 11.24
N ILE A 300 -3.88 -13.72 10.46
CA ILE A 300 -3.76 -13.45 9.03
C ILE A 300 -5.03 -13.92 8.29
N LEU A 301 -5.49 -15.13 8.57
CA LEU A 301 -6.69 -15.70 7.93
C LEU A 301 -7.95 -14.91 8.27
N ASP A 302 -8.15 -14.55 9.55
CA ASP A 302 -9.30 -13.77 10.01
C ASP A 302 -9.26 -12.34 9.51
N GLY A 303 -8.08 -11.71 9.53
CA GLY A 303 -7.89 -10.31 9.20
C GLY A 303 -7.79 -10.01 7.71
N ILE A 304 -7.53 -11.01 6.86
CA ILE A 304 -7.40 -10.84 5.41
C ILE A 304 -8.37 -11.74 4.66
N VAL A 305 -8.14 -13.05 4.64
CA VAL A 305 -8.88 -13.98 3.76
C VAL A 305 -10.36 -13.98 4.07
N ARG A 306 -10.73 -14.04 5.36
CA ARG A 306 -12.14 -14.01 5.78
C ARG A 306 -12.80 -12.64 5.63
N GLN A 307 -12.04 -11.58 5.34
CA GLN A 307 -12.60 -10.25 5.08
C GLN A 307 -13.09 -10.08 3.64
N VAL A 308 -12.69 -10.96 2.71
CA VAL A 308 -13.14 -10.90 1.30
C VAL A 308 -14.64 -11.07 1.19
N TYR A 309 -15.20 -12.13 1.80
CA TYR A 309 -16.63 -12.42 1.70
C TYR A 309 -17.53 -11.31 2.28
N PRO A 310 -17.31 -10.82 3.51
CA PRO A 310 -18.01 -9.63 4.00
C PRO A 310 -17.80 -8.39 3.13
N GLY A 311 -16.61 -8.22 2.52
CA GLY A 311 -16.32 -7.15 1.58
C GLY A 311 -17.18 -7.21 0.32
N LEU A 312 -17.34 -8.39 -0.28
CA LEU A 312 -18.23 -8.65 -1.42
C LEU A 312 -19.69 -8.38 -1.04
N GLN A 313 -20.17 -8.89 0.10
CA GLN A 313 -21.54 -8.68 0.57
C GLN A 313 -21.90 -7.21 0.76
N LYS A 314 -20.92 -6.39 1.18
CA LYS A 314 -21.09 -4.94 1.39
C LYS A 314 -20.79 -4.11 0.15
N ALA A 315 -20.47 -4.73 -0.99
CA ALA A 315 -19.99 -4.06 -2.20
C ALA A 315 -18.72 -3.21 -1.98
N ALA A 316 -17.96 -3.47 -0.91
CA ALA A 316 -16.67 -2.82 -0.64
C ALA A 316 -15.55 -3.43 -1.50
N ILE A 317 -15.75 -4.66 -1.98
CA ILE A 317 -14.97 -5.34 -3.02
C ILE A 317 -15.96 -5.58 -4.16
N LEU A 318 -15.93 -4.74 -5.20
CA LEU A 318 -16.88 -4.79 -6.30
C LEU A 318 -16.26 -4.14 -7.54
N GLY A 319 -15.63 -4.97 -8.37
CA GLY A 319 -15.09 -4.58 -9.67
C GLY A 319 -16.07 -4.79 -10.81
N ASN A 320 -15.60 -4.50 -12.02
CA ASN A 320 -16.32 -4.79 -13.26
C ASN A 320 -16.59 -6.30 -13.39
N GLU A 321 -17.45 -6.67 -14.34
CA GLU A 321 -17.73 -8.08 -14.62
C GLU A 321 -16.45 -8.89 -14.82
N GLY A 322 -16.35 -10.01 -14.09
CA GLY A 322 -15.19 -10.90 -14.06
C GLY A 322 -14.14 -10.55 -13.00
N MET A 323 -14.17 -9.36 -12.40
CA MET A 323 -13.16 -8.96 -11.41
C MET A 323 -13.46 -9.47 -10.00
N HIS A 324 -14.67 -9.18 -9.50
CA HIS A 324 -15.03 -9.55 -8.12
C HIS A 324 -15.37 -11.04 -7.96
N GLN A 325 -15.59 -11.75 -9.07
CA GLN A 325 -15.72 -13.21 -9.09
C GLN A 325 -14.38 -13.93 -8.89
N CYS A 326 -13.25 -13.26 -9.16
CA CYS A 326 -11.89 -13.77 -8.96
C CYS A 326 -11.29 -13.37 -7.60
N ALA A 327 -11.93 -12.44 -6.88
CA ALA A 327 -11.39 -11.75 -5.71
C ALA A 327 -11.43 -12.56 -4.41
#